data_AF-A0A562ITP1-F1
#
_entry.id   AF-A0A562ITP1-F1
#
_cell.length_a   1.000
_cell.length_b   1.000
_cell.length_c   1.000
_cell.angle_alpha   90.00
_cell.angle_beta   90.00
_cell.angle_gamma   90.00
#
_symmetry.space_group_name_H-M   'P 1'
#
loop_
_entity.id
_entity.type
_entity.pdbx_description
1 polymer ?
#
loop_
_entity_poly.entity_id
_entity_poly.type
_entity_poly.pdbx_seq_one_letter_code
_entity_poly.pdbx_strand_id
1 'polypeptide(L)'
;MTEVVYRLYETVDELTTVIENARSVPMSGSCMVPRDHLLDLLDELRETLPEEVHAAGAIVEQRTEILQQAQAEAERLTGRTRSESDQVVAAARRQREEMVGTARRQRDELLSQAREQADDLLARAEAEAEAVVAEAERLRDQLVAEGRAQAEQLVAEGVAENERLLTETEVYRTAVARADELGAQTVAEVARMRAEVDEYVDTRLADFGNTLAHMARSVEQARSNLRSS
;
A
#
# COMPACT_ATOMS: atom_id res chain seq x y z
N MET A 1 27.84 -82.99 52.67
CA MET A 1 26.51 -82.51 52.23
C MET A 1 25.50 -83.66 52.10
N THR A 2 25.78 -84.74 51.36
CA THR A 2 24.88 -85.91 51.30
C THR A 2 24.78 -86.66 52.63
N GLU A 3 25.88 -86.91 53.34
CA GLU A 3 25.89 -87.68 54.61
C GLU A 3 25.07 -87.02 55.74
N VAL A 4 25.16 -85.69 55.89
CA VAL A 4 24.41 -84.93 56.91
C VAL A 4 22.91 -84.90 56.58
N VAL A 5 22.56 -84.77 55.30
CA VAL A 5 21.16 -84.82 54.84
C VAL A 5 20.57 -86.21 55.05
N TYR A 6 21.32 -87.29 54.77
CA TYR A 6 20.88 -88.66 55.05
C TYR A 6 20.67 -88.89 56.55
N ARG A 7 21.59 -88.42 57.41
CA ARG A 7 21.47 -88.56 58.87
C ARG A 7 20.28 -87.79 59.44
N LEU A 8 19.98 -86.60 58.91
CA LEU A 8 18.77 -85.85 59.27
C LEU A 8 17.49 -86.63 58.93
N TYR A 9 17.39 -87.17 57.72
CA TYR A 9 16.23 -87.99 57.32
C TYR A 9 16.12 -89.26 58.17
N GLU A 10 17.26 -89.87 58.52
CA GLU A 10 17.31 -91.04 59.41
C GLU A 10 16.79 -90.72 60.82
N THR A 11 17.21 -89.58 61.41
CA THR A 11 16.69 -89.14 62.72
C THR A 11 15.19 -88.81 62.66
N VAL A 12 14.69 -88.23 61.55
CA VAL A 12 13.25 -87.99 61.35
C VAL A 12 12.46 -89.30 61.23
N ASP A 13 12.99 -90.27 60.49
CA ASP A 13 12.37 -91.59 60.31
C ASP A 13 12.38 -92.38 61.63
N GLU A 14 13.43 -92.26 62.44
CA GLU A 14 13.52 -92.87 63.77
C GLU A 14 12.51 -92.23 64.74
N LEU A 15 12.39 -90.89 64.73
CA LEU A 15 11.40 -90.17 65.53
C LEU A 15 9.97 -90.56 65.13
N THR A 16 9.73 -90.74 63.83
CA THR A 16 8.47 -91.26 63.29
C THR A 16 8.21 -92.69 63.80
N THR A 17 9.21 -93.55 63.74
CA THR A 17 9.14 -94.95 64.20
C THR A 17 8.82 -95.05 65.70
N VAL A 18 9.42 -94.18 66.53
CA VAL A 18 9.15 -94.12 67.97
C VAL A 18 7.70 -93.71 68.25
N ILE A 19 7.15 -92.76 67.48
CA ILE A 19 5.76 -92.32 67.61
C ILE A 19 4.78 -93.40 67.14
N GLU A 20 5.07 -94.07 66.02
CA GLU A 20 4.22 -95.12 65.45
C GLU A 20 4.15 -96.36 66.36
N ASN A 21 5.24 -96.70 67.04
CA ASN A 21 5.31 -97.83 67.97
C ASN A 21 5.01 -97.45 69.43
N ALA A 22 4.67 -96.19 69.68
CA ALA A 22 4.36 -95.72 71.03
C ALA A 22 3.10 -96.36 71.59
N ARG A 23 3.09 -96.62 72.89
CA ARG A 23 1.97 -97.29 73.55
C ARG A 23 0.74 -96.38 73.57
N SER A 24 -0.31 -96.75 72.87
CA SER A 24 -1.56 -95.98 72.85
C SER A 24 -2.24 -95.99 74.21
N VAL A 25 -2.77 -94.84 74.63
CA VAL A 25 -3.55 -94.72 75.86
C VAL A 25 -4.99 -95.15 75.57
N PRO A 26 -5.58 -96.10 76.31
CA PRO A 26 -6.92 -96.59 76.04
C PRO A 26 -7.97 -95.46 76.04
N MET A 27 -8.88 -95.49 75.06
CA MET A 27 -9.95 -94.49 74.88
C MET A 27 -9.47 -93.06 74.53
N SER A 28 -8.23 -92.89 74.04
CA SER A 28 -7.69 -91.61 73.56
C SER A 28 -6.93 -91.81 72.23
N GLY A 29 -6.79 -90.75 71.44
CA GLY A 29 -5.84 -90.69 70.32
C GLY A 29 -4.39 -90.41 70.73
N SER A 30 -4.12 -90.30 72.04
CA SER A 30 -2.79 -90.03 72.58
C SER A 30 -1.96 -91.31 72.70
N CYS A 31 -0.66 -91.18 72.43
CA CYS A 31 0.32 -92.23 72.67
C CYS A 31 1.31 -91.81 73.78
N MET A 32 1.76 -92.79 74.55
CA MET A 32 2.76 -92.62 75.59
C MET A 32 4.14 -92.90 75.00
N VAL A 33 4.94 -91.85 74.89
CA VAL A 33 6.31 -91.89 74.39
C VAL A 33 7.29 -91.71 75.54
N PRO A 34 8.44 -92.41 75.53
CA PRO A 34 9.51 -92.16 76.49
C PRO A 34 10.05 -90.74 76.29
N ARG A 35 9.77 -89.86 77.26
CA ARG A 35 10.08 -88.43 77.18
C ARG A 35 11.56 -88.19 76.90
N ASP A 36 12.45 -88.88 77.62
CA ASP A 36 13.90 -88.66 77.52
C ASP A 36 14.40 -89.02 76.12
N HIS A 37 14.01 -90.18 75.60
CA HIS A 37 14.38 -90.61 74.24
C HIS A 37 13.82 -89.69 73.13
N LEU A 38 12.60 -89.17 73.29
CA LEU A 38 12.03 -88.21 72.34
C LEU A 38 12.78 -86.88 72.37
N LEU A 39 13.20 -86.41 73.56
CA LEU A 39 14.00 -85.21 73.69
C LEU A 39 15.40 -85.42 73.10
N ASP A 40 16.03 -86.57 73.32
CA ASP A 40 17.32 -86.92 72.72
C ASP A 40 17.26 -86.91 71.18
N LEU A 41 16.22 -87.52 70.59
CA LEU A 41 16.02 -87.51 69.13
C LEU A 41 15.72 -86.11 68.60
N LEU A 42 15.01 -85.26 69.36
CA LEU A 42 14.75 -83.86 69.00
C LEU A 42 16.02 -83.01 69.09
N ASP A 43 16.87 -83.25 70.08
CA ASP A 43 18.15 -82.56 70.26
C ASP A 43 19.15 -83.03 69.19
N GLU A 44 19.18 -84.32 68.86
CA GLU A 44 19.96 -84.86 67.74
C GLU A 44 19.45 -84.29 66.41
N LEU A 45 18.14 -84.23 66.17
CA LEU A 45 17.57 -83.59 64.98
C LEU A 45 17.98 -82.11 64.90
N ARG A 46 18.02 -81.41 66.03
CA ARG A 46 18.39 -80.01 66.14
C ARG A 46 19.89 -79.77 65.94
N GLU A 47 20.75 -80.67 66.39
CA GLU A 47 22.20 -80.64 66.16
C GLU A 47 22.58 -81.13 64.75
N THR A 48 21.77 -82.00 64.15
CA THR A 48 21.96 -82.54 62.80
C THR A 48 21.37 -81.62 61.72
N LEU A 49 20.56 -80.61 62.11
CA LEU A 49 20.15 -79.54 61.20
C LEU A 49 21.40 -78.91 60.59
N PRO A 50 21.63 -79.07 59.28
CA PRO A 50 22.87 -78.66 58.66
C PRO A 50 23.06 -77.15 58.81
N GLU A 51 24.28 -76.68 59.09
CA GLU A 51 24.61 -75.25 59.07
C GLU A 51 24.20 -74.60 57.74
N GLU A 52 24.17 -75.38 56.65
CA GLU A 52 23.70 -74.96 55.33
C GLU A 52 22.22 -74.56 55.30
N VAL A 53 21.35 -75.15 56.12
CA VAL A 53 19.91 -74.78 56.20
C VAL A 53 19.74 -73.45 56.93
N HIS A 54 20.49 -73.22 58.00
CA HIS A 54 20.53 -71.93 58.69
C HIS A 54 21.13 -70.83 57.80
N ALA A 55 22.22 -71.14 57.08
CA ALA A 55 22.82 -70.25 56.10
C ALA A 55 21.84 -69.91 54.97
N ALA A 56 21.08 -70.89 54.46
CA ALA A 56 20.04 -70.65 53.46
C ALA A 56 18.94 -69.73 53.97
N GLY A 57 18.48 -69.90 55.21
CA GLY A 57 17.51 -69.00 55.85
C GLY A 57 18.01 -67.57 55.95
N ALA A 58 19.25 -67.37 56.41
CA ALA A 58 19.88 -66.06 56.49
C ALA A 58 20.06 -65.40 55.11
N ILE A 59 20.41 -66.19 54.08
CA ILE A 59 20.51 -65.70 52.69
C ILE A 59 19.13 -65.24 52.17
N VAL A 60 18.06 -65.97 52.48
CA VAL A 60 16.69 -65.59 52.07
C VAL A 60 16.25 -64.31 52.78
N GLU A 61 16.54 -64.17 54.07
CA GLU A 61 16.23 -62.97 54.84
C GLU A 61 17.02 -61.76 54.31
N GLN A 62 18.33 -61.91 54.13
CA GLN A 62 19.20 -60.88 53.54
C GLN A 62 18.74 -60.50 52.13
N ARG A 63 18.37 -61.47 51.29
CA ARG A 63 17.81 -61.20 49.95
C ARG A 63 16.51 -60.41 50.03
N THR A 64 15.64 -60.75 50.98
CA THR A 64 14.36 -60.06 51.18
C THR A 64 14.60 -58.61 51.59
N GLU A 65 15.54 -58.36 52.50
CA GLU A 65 15.94 -57.03 52.92
C GLU A 65 16.53 -56.21 51.75
N ILE A 66 17.44 -56.81 50.97
CA ILE A 66 18.00 -56.17 49.77
C ILE A 66 16.90 -55.80 48.77
N LEU A 67 15.93 -56.69 48.52
CA LEU A 67 14.82 -56.41 47.60
C LEU A 67 13.94 -55.26 48.11
N GLN A 68 13.64 -55.23 49.41
CA GLN A 68 12.88 -54.14 50.01
C GLN A 68 13.61 -52.80 49.92
N GLN A 69 14.92 -52.79 50.22
CA GLN A 69 15.76 -51.59 50.09
C GLN A 69 15.83 -51.11 48.64
N ALA A 70 16.07 -52.02 47.69
CA ALA A 70 16.12 -51.68 46.27
C ALA A 70 14.78 -51.13 45.77
N GLN A 71 13.66 -51.69 46.23
CA GLN A 71 12.33 -51.23 45.85
C GLN A 71 12.02 -49.85 46.44
N ALA A 72 12.33 -49.62 47.71
CA ALA A 72 12.19 -48.31 48.34
C ALA A 72 13.06 -47.24 47.66
N GLU A 73 14.29 -47.59 47.28
CA GLU A 73 15.18 -46.69 46.54
C GLU A 73 14.64 -46.40 45.13
N ALA A 74 14.15 -47.41 44.40
CA ALA A 74 13.55 -47.22 43.09
C ALA A 74 12.32 -46.31 43.14
N GLU A 75 11.44 -46.48 44.13
CA GLU A 75 10.28 -45.61 44.36
C GLU A 75 10.71 -44.18 44.69
N ARG A 76 11.71 -44.01 45.57
CA ARG A 76 12.28 -42.70 45.91
C ARG A 76 12.88 -42.00 44.69
N LEU A 77 13.65 -42.72 43.87
CA LEU A 77 14.25 -42.18 42.65
C LEU A 77 13.17 -41.77 41.66
N THR A 78 12.20 -42.63 41.42
CA THR A 78 11.06 -42.36 40.51
C THR A 78 10.26 -41.15 40.97
N GLY A 79 9.97 -41.06 42.28
CA GLY A 79 9.27 -39.92 42.87
C GLY A 79 10.05 -38.62 42.69
N ARG A 80 11.37 -38.64 42.92
CA ARG A 80 12.24 -37.48 42.71
C ARG A 80 12.26 -37.06 41.24
N THR A 81 12.49 -37.98 40.31
CA THR A 81 12.52 -37.68 38.87
C THR A 81 11.19 -37.15 38.36
N ARG A 82 10.05 -37.67 38.84
CA ARG A 82 8.72 -37.12 38.51
C ARG A 82 8.57 -35.69 39.01
N SER A 83 8.93 -35.42 40.27
CA SER A 83 8.86 -34.06 40.84
C SER A 83 9.77 -33.09 40.09
N GLU A 84 11.00 -33.47 39.78
CA GLU A 84 11.93 -32.67 38.97
C GLU A 84 11.36 -32.39 37.57
N SER A 85 10.79 -33.41 36.92
CA SER A 85 10.16 -33.28 35.60
C SER A 85 8.97 -32.31 35.63
N ASP A 86 8.10 -32.43 36.63
CA ASP A 86 6.94 -31.55 36.80
C ASP A 86 7.38 -30.10 37.04
N GLN A 87 8.44 -29.90 37.84
CA GLN A 87 9.01 -28.58 38.07
C GLN A 87 9.59 -27.96 36.80
N VAL A 88 10.31 -28.73 35.99
CA VAL A 88 10.88 -28.26 34.71
C VAL A 88 9.75 -27.90 33.74
N VAL A 89 8.72 -28.74 33.61
CA VAL A 89 7.56 -28.45 32.74
C VAL A 89 6.82 -27.21 33.23
N ALA A 90 6.62 -27.05 34.53
CA ALA A 90 5.97 -25.87 35.10
C ALA A 90 6.79 -24.59 34.86
N ALA A 91 8.11 -24.64 35.02
CA ALA A 91 9.00 -23.52 34.74
C ALA A 91 8.98 -23.14 33.25
N ALA A 92 9.09 -24.13 32.35
CA ALA A 92 9.02 -23.91 30.91
C ALA A 92 7.68 -23.30 30.48
N ARG A 93 6.56 -23.73 31.08
CA ARG A 93 5.23 -23.16 30.81
C ARG A 93 5.13 -21.69 31.23
N ARG A 94 5.62 -21.34 32.42
CA ARG A 94 5.66 -19.94 32.89
C ARG A 94 6.51 -19.06 31.98
N GLN A 95 7.73 -19.51 31.67
CA GLN A 95 8.61 -18.77 30.77
C GLN A 95 7.98 -18.55 29.38
N ARG A 96 7.33 -19.58 28.83
CA ARG A 96 6.59 -19.47 27.56
C ARG A 96 5.46 -18.44 27.65
N GLU A 97 4.68 -18.44 28.73
CA GLU A 97 3.59 -17.48 28.92
C GLU A 97 4.10 -16.05 29.03
N GLU A 98 5.20 -15.83 29.73
CA GLU A 98 5.88 -14.54 29.80
C GLU A 98 6.38 -14.08 28.42
N MET A 99 7.06 -14.96 27.68
CA MET A 99 7.54 -14.66 26.32
C MET A 99 6.39 -14.31 25.37
N VAL A 100 5.31 -15.11 25.38
CA VAL A 100 4.12 -14.85 24.56
C VAL A 100 3.44 -13.55 24.99
N GLY A 101 3.37 -13.26 26.28
CA GLY A 101 2.83 -12.01 26.80
C GLY A 101 3.62 -10.80 26.33
N THR A 102 4.95 -10.85 26.42
CA THR A 102 5.85 -9.79 25.95
C THR A 102 5.77 -9.61 24.44
N ALA A 103 5.81 -10.70 23.67
CA ALA A 103 5.69 -10.65 22.21
C ALA A 103 4.34 -10.07 21.76
N ARG A 104 3.24 -10.39 22.45
CA ARG A 104 1.92 -9.81 22.17
C ARG A 104 1.89 -8.31 22.46
N ARG A 105 2.42 -7.86 23.60
CA ARG A 105 2.51 -6.42 23.92
C ARG A 105 3.33 -5.66 22.89
N GLN A 106 4.51 -6.18 22.53
CA GLN A 106 5.37 -5.58 21.51
C GLN A 106 4.67 -5.52 20.14
N ARG A 107 3.99 -6.60 19.74
CA ARG A 107 3.19 -6.61 18.51
C ARG A 107 2.10 -5.54 18.54
N ASP A 108 1.36 -5.44 19.64
CA ASP A 108 0.24 -4.50 19.75
C ASP A 108 0.74 -3.05 19.73
N GLU A 109 1.87 -2.78 20.37
CA GLU A 109 2.56 -1.49 20.32
C GLU A 109 3.04 -1.16 18.90
N LEU A 110 3.72 -2.09 18.22
CA LEU A 110 4.14 -1.91 16.82
C LEU A 110 2.97 -1.66 15.88
N LEU A 111 1.86 -2.39 16.04
CA LEU A 111 0.66 -2.19 15.24
C LEU A 111 0.01 -0.83 15.52
N SER A 112 0.02 -0.36 16.77
CA SER A 112 -0.48 0.97 17.13
C SER A 112 0.37 2.06 16.48
N GLN A 113 1.70 1.97 16.61
CA GLN A 113 2.63 2.93 16.00
C GLN A 113 2.53 2.93 14.47
N ALA A 114 2.44 1.76 13.85
CA ALA A 114 2.30 1.66 12.40
C ALA A 114 0.98 2.26 11.89
N ARG A 115 -0.11 2.13 12.65
CA ARG A 115 -1.41 2.76 12.32
C ARG A 115 -1.31 4.28 12.43
N GLU A 116 -0.78 4.79 13.54
CA GLU A 116 -0.58 6.23 13.73
C GLU A 116 0.30 6.84 12.62
N GLN A 117 1.39 6.17 12.25
CA GLN A 117 2.23 6.59 11.13
C GLN A 117 1.50 6.57 9.78
N ALA A 118 0.65 5.56 9.54
CA ALA A 118 -0.14 5.49 8.33
C ALA A 118 -1.18 6.62 8.26
N ASP A 119 -1.86 6.89 9.37
CA ASP A 119 -2.85 7.96 9.49
C ASP A 119 -2.19 9.34 9.28
N ASP A 120 -1.02 9.57 9.90
CA ASP A 120 -0.22 10.79 9.70
C ASP A 120 0.22 10.97 8.24
N LEU A 121 0.65 9.88 7.59
CA LEU A 121 1.09 9.93 6.19
C LEU A 121 -0.08 10.27 5.26
N LEU A 122 -1.25 9.65 5.49
CA LEU A 122 -2.47 9.94 4.73
C LEU A 122 -2.90 11.40 4.91
N ALA A 123 -2.94 11.89 6.15
CA ALA A 123 -3.30 13.28 6.43
C ALA A 123 -2.35 14.28 5.73
N ARG A 124 -1.05 14.00 5.71
CA ARG A 124 -0.07 14.83 4.98
C ARG A 124 -0.28 14.78 3.47
N ALA A 125 -0.51 13.58 2.92
CA ALA A 125 -0.73 13.40 1.50
C ALA A 125 -2.02 14.09 1.02
N GLU A 126 -3.09 14.03 1.82
CA GLU A 126 -4.35 14.74 1.55
C GLU A 126 -4.14 16.25 1.57
N ALA A 127 -3.46 16.79 2.59
CA ALA A 127 -3.17 18.22 2.67
C ALA A 127 -2.27 18.71 1.51
N GLU A 128 -1.30 17.91 1.09
CA GLU A 128 -0.44 18.22 -0.06
C GLU A 128 -1.25 18.18 -1.37
N ALA A 129 -2.12 17.18 -1.55
CA ALA A 129 -2.99 17.09 -2.72
C ALA A 129 -3.94 18.29 -2.82
N GLU A 130 -4.56 18.68 -1.70
CA GLU A 130 -5.41 19.88 -1.63
C GLU A 130 -4.63 21.15 -1.99
N ALA A 131 -3.41 21.30 -1.48
CA ALA A 131 -2.55 22.44 -1.80
C ALA A 131 -2.19 22.51 -3.29
N VAL A 132 -1.82 21.37 -3.90
CA VAL A 132 -1.50 21.29 -5.33
C VAL A 132 -2.72 21.62 -6.19
N VAL A 133 -3.90 21.11 -5.83
CA VAL A 133 -5.15 21.43 -6.55
C VAL A 133 -5.45 22.92 -6.44
N ALA A 134 -5.39 23.50 -5.23
CA ALA A 134 -5.65 24.92 -5.02
C ALA A 134 -4.68 25.81 -5.82
N GLU A 135 -3.39 25.43 -5.87
CA GLU A 135 -2.40 26.14 -6.67
C GLU A 135 -2.69 26.03 -8.18
N ALA A 136 -3.03 24.83 -8.66
CA ALA A 136 -3.37 24.60 -10.05
C ALA A 136 -4.62 25.38 -10.48
N GLU A 137 -5.64 25.46 -9.62
CA GLU A 137 -6.84 26.26 -9.88
C GLU A 137 -6.51 27.76 -9.96
N ARG A 138 -5.69 28.26 -9.04
CA ARG A 138 -5.23 29.66 -9.06
C ARG A 138 -4.47 29.96 -10.34
N LEU A 139 -3.56 29.08 -10.76
CA LEU A 139 -2.79 29.26 -11.99
C LEU A 139 -3.69 29.19 -13.23
N ARG A 140 -4.64 28.25 -13.28
CA ARG A 140 -5.65 28.15 -14.34
C ARG A 140 -6.42 29.47 -14.46
N ASP A 141 -6.91 30.00 -13.35
CA ASP A 141 -7.72 31.22 -13.34
C ASP A 141 -6.91 32.44 -13.80
N GLN A 142 -5.65 32.52 -13.39
CA GLN A 142 -4.71 33.55 -13.86
C GLN A 142 -4.48 33.45 -15.38
N LEU A 143 -4.20 32.26 -15.90
CA LEU A 143 -3.99 32.05 -17.34
C LEU A 143 -5.23 32.37 -18.16
N VAL A 144 -6.42 32.00 -17.67
CA VAL A 144 -7.69 32.32 -18.33
C VAL A 144 -7.94 33.83 -18.32
N ALA A 145 -7.68 34.51 -17.20
CA ALA A 145 -7.83 35.95 -17.10
C ALA A 145 -6.86 36.70 -18.04
N GLU A 146 -5.60 36.27 -18.06
CA GLU A 146 -4.58 36.83 -18.95
C GLU A 146 -4.94 36.59 -20.42
N GLY A 147 -5.32 35.37 -20.79
CA GLY A 147 -5.73 35.04 -22.16
C GLY A 147 -6.95 35.83 -22.61
N ARG A 148 -7.92 36.09 -21.73
CA ARG A 148 -9.07 36.95 -22.02
C ARG A 148 -8.65 38.40 -22.24
N ALA A 149 -7.81 38.95 -21.36
CA ALA A 149 -7.32 40.32 -21.51
C ALA A 149 -6.53 40.52 -22.82
N GLN A 150 -5.68 39.55 -23.18
CA GLN A 150 -4.94 39.57 -24.45
C GLN A 150 -5.88 39.46 -25.65
N ALA A 151 -6.89 38.59 -25.59
CA ALA A 151 -7.88 38.46 -26.66
C ALA A 151 -8.69 39.76 -26.84
N GLU A 152 -9.14 40.38 -25.76
CA GLU A 152 -9.84 41.67 -25.78
C GLU A 152 -8.96 42.77 -26.38
N GLN A 153 -7.68 42.82 -26.00
CA GLN A 153 -6.72 43.77 -26.57
C GLN A 153 -6.54 43.57 -28.07
N LEU A 154 -6.31 42.33 -28.53
CA LEU A 154 -6.14 42.02 -29.96
C LEU A 154 -7.38 42.37 -30.78
N VAL A 155 -8.57 42.12 -30.23
CA VAL A 155 -9.83 42.51 -30.88
C VAL A 155 -9.93 44.04 -30.97
N ALA A 156 -9.62 44.76 -29.89
CA ALA A 156 -9.67 46.23 -29.88
C ALA A 156 -8.68 46.84 -30.90
N GLU A 157 -7.45 46.32 -30.94
CA GLU A 157 -6.43 46.73 -31.92
C GLU A 157 -6.88 46.43 -33.36
N GLY A 158 -7.46 45.24 -33.59
CA GLY A 158 -7.99 44.85 -34.91
C GLY A 158 -9.15 45.72 -35.37
N VAL A 159 -10.06 46.10 -34.46
CA VAL A 159 -11.17 47.01 -34.75
C VAL A 159 -10.65 48.41 -35.09
N ALA A 160 -9.73 48.95 -34.29
CA ALA A 160 -9.15 50.27 -34.53
C ALA A 160 -8.42 50.35 -35.88
N GLU A 161 -7.67 49.31 -36.23
CA GLU A 161 -6.99 49.24 -37.53
C GLU A 161 -7.99 49.09 -38.69
N ASN A 162 -9.06 48.31 -38.50
CA ASN A 162 -10.11 48.19 -39.52
C ASN A 162 -10.79 49.55 -39.78
N GLU A 163 -11.14 50.30 -38.73
CA GLU A 163 -11.71 51.65 -38.84
C GLU A 163 -10.76 52.60 -39.57
N ARG A 164 -9.45 52.53 -39.27
CA ARG A 164 -8.41 53.30 -39.96
C ARG A 164 -8.39 53.00 -41.46
N LEU A 165 -8.35 51.72 -41.84
CA LEU A 165 -8.31 51.29 -43.24
C LEU A 165 -9.60 51.64 -44.00
N LEU A 166 -10.76 51.55 -43.36
CA LEU A 166 -12.03 51.96 -43.95
C LEU A 166 -12.04 53.47 -44.23
N THR A 167 -11.59 54.28 -43.27
CA THR A 167 -11.47 55.74 -43.43
C THR A 167 -10.51 56.09 -44.58
N GLU A 168 -9.34 55.45 -44.63
CA GLU A 168 -8.35 55.63 -45.70
C GLU A 168 -8.95 55.28 -47.08
N THR A 169 -9.70 54.18 -47.15
CA THR A 169 -10.40 53.75 -48.37
C THR A 169 -11.49 54.73 -48.80
N GLU A 170 -12.26 55.28 -47.85
CA GLU A 170 -13.32 56.25 -48.12
C GLU A 170 -12.75 57.59 -48.63
N VAL A 171 -11.68 58.08 -48.00
CA VAL A 171 -10.95 59.27 -48.45
C VAL A 171 -10.43 59.07 -49.86
N TYR A 172 -9.82 57.91 -50.14
CA TYR A 172 -9.35 57.57 -51.48
C TYR A 172 -10.48 57.57 -52.51
N ARG A 173 -11.61 56.90 -52.23
CA ARG A 173 -12.77 56.87 -53.13
C ARG A 173 -13.34 58.26 -53.39
N THR A 174 -13.44 59.09 -52.36
CA THR A 174 -13.93 60.47 -52.46
C THR A 174 -13.00 61.34 -53.29
N ALA A 175 -11.68 61.22 -53.09
CA ALA A 175 -10.68 61.93 -53.87
C ALA A 175 -10.73 61.55 -55.35
N VAL A 176 -10.88 60.26 -55.66
CA VAL A 176 -11.05 59.76 -57.04
C VAL A 176 -12.32 60.33 -57.67
N ALA A 177 -13.47 60.25 -56.99
CA ALA A 177 -14.73 60.78 -57.51
C ALA A 177 -14.67 62.30 -57.77
N ARG A 178 -14.01 63.06 -56.87
CA ARG A 178 -13.84 64.51 -57.05
C ARG A 178 -12.89 64.86 -58.19
N ALA A 179 -11.84 64.06 -58.40
CA ALA A 179 -10.95 64.21 -59.54
C ALA A 179 -11.67 63.97 -60.86
N ASP A 180 -12.51 62.92 -60.93
CA ASP A 180 -13.34 62.63 -62.11
C ASP A 180 -14.34 63.76 -62.40
N GLU A 181 -15.01 64.28 -61.36
CA GLU A 181 -15.94 65.41 -61.48
C GLU A 181 -15.24 66.69 -61.97
N LEU A 182 -14.08 67.03 -61.37
CA LEU A 182 -13.28 68.19 -61.79
C LEU A 182 -12.80 68.04 -63.24
N GLY A 183 -12.40 66.83 -63.63
CA GLY A 183 -12.05 66.49 -65.01
C GLY A 183 -13.21 66.75 -65.96
N ALA A 184 -14.41 66.26 -65.64
CA ALA A 184 -15.62 66.47 -66.43
C ALA A 184 -15.99 67.97 -66.52
N GLN A 185 -15.91 68.71 -65.41
CA GLN A 185 -16.14 70.16 -65.37
C GLN A 185 -15.14 70.92 -66.26
N THR A 186 -13.85 70.57 -66.18
CA THR A 186 -12.80 71.20 -66.99
C THR A 186 -13.03 70.94 -68.47
N VAL A 187 -13.40 69.70 -68.85
CA VAL A 187 -13.73 69.35 -70.24
C VAL A 187 -14.94 70.17 -70.73
N ALA A 188 -15.99 70.29 -69.92
CA ALA A 188 -17.17 71.07 -70.25
C ALA A 188 -16.85 72.58 -70.37
N GLU A 189 -16.04 73.13 -69.47
CA GLU A 189 -15.64 74.53 -69.49
C GLU A 189 -14.74 74.86 -70.68
N VAL A 190 -13.77 74.00 -71.01
CA VAL A 190 -12.94 74.15 -72.21
C VAL A 190 -13.80 74.08 -73.48
N ALA A 191 -14.78 73.17 -73.54
CA ALA A 191 -15.72 73.10 -74.66
C ALA A 191 -16.56 74.40 -74.77
N ARG A 192 -17.04 74.93 -73.65
CA ARG A 192 -17.76 76.21 -73.60
C ARG A 192 -16.88 77.40 -74.04
N MET A 193 -15.67 77.52 -73.49
CA MET A 193 -14.72 78.58 -73.87
C MET A 193 -14.39 78.53 -75.36
N ARG A 194 -14.22 77.33 -75.94
CA ARG A 194 -14.04 77.18 -77.39
C ARG A 194 -15.25 77.67 -78.15
N ALA A 195 -16.46 77.27 -77.77
CA ALA A 195 -17.69 77.72 -78.41
C ALA A 195 -17.88 79.25 -78.32
N GLU A 196 -17.59 79.87 -77.17
CA GLU A 196 -17.65 81.32 -76.98
C GLU A 196 -16.62 82.06 -77.84
N VAL A 197 -15.39 81.53 -77.95
CA VAL A 197 -14.35 82.07 -78.83
C VAL A 197 -14.76 81.95 -80.30
N ASP A 198 -15.28 80.79 -80.71
CA ASP A 198 -15.76 80.56 -82.07
C ASP A 198 -16.90 81.53 -82.42
N GLU A 199 -17.88 81.70 -81.54
CA GLU A 199 -18.99 82.67 -81.71
C GLU A 199 -18.50 84.13 -81.77
N TYR A 200 -17.53 84.50 -80.92
CA TYR A 200 -16.94 85.83 -80.95
C TYR A 200 -16.18 86.10 -82.25
N VAL A 201 -15.40 85.12 -82.72
CA VAL A 201 -14.68 85.21 -84.01
C VAL A 201 -15.67 85.36 -85.16
N ASP A 202 -16.71 84.53 -85.20
CA ASP A 202 -17.76 84.60 -86.22
C ASP A 202 -18.47 85.96 -86.23
N THR A 203 -18.83 86.47 -85.05
CA THR A 203 -19.48 87.79 -84.91
C THR A 203 -18.57 88.92 -85.39
N ARG A 204 -17.29 88.91 -84.98
CA ARG A 204 -16.32 89.94 -85.41
C ARG A 204 -16.03 89.88 -86.90
N LEU A 205 -15.93 88.68 -87.48
CA LEU A 205 -15.77 88.50 -88.92
C LEU A 205 -16.99 89.00 -89.69
N ALA A 206 -18.20 88.74 -89.18
CA ALA A 206 -19.44 89.26 -89.77
C ALA A 206 -19.50 90.80 -89.73
N ASP A 207 -19.19 91.41 -88.58
CA ASP A 207 -19.12 92.87 -88.44
C ASP A 207 -18.07 93.51 -89.36
N PHE A 208 -16.90 92.89 -89.45
CA PHE A 208 -15.83 93.34 -90.35
C PHE A 208 -16.26 93.21 -91.82
N GLY A 209 -16.89 92.09 -92.19
CA GLY A 209 -17.47 91.87 -93.51
C GLY A 209 -18.53 92.92 -93.87
N ASN A 210 -19.43 93.24 -92.93
CA ASN A 210 -20.43 94.30 -93.10
C ASN A 210 -19.77 95.69 -93.30
N THR A 211 -18.72 95.98 -92.54
CA THR A 211 -17.97 97.24 -92.64
C THR A 211 -17.27 97.36 -93.99
N LEU A 212 -16.60 96.30 -94.46
CA LEU A 212 -15.97 96.26 -95.77
C LEU A 212 -17.01 96.39 -96.90
N ALA A 213 -18.16 95.73 -96.79
CA ALA A 213 -19.26 95.87 -97.75
C ALA A 213 -19.83 97.30 -97.79
N HIS A 214 -19.84 98.00 -96.65
CA HIS A 214 -20.24 99.41 -96.60
C HIS A 214 -19.17 100.31 -97.25
N MET A 215 -17.88 100.12 -96.94
CA MET A 215 -16.78 100.84 -97.58
C MET A 215 -16.74 100.61 -99.10
N ALA A 216 -16.91 99.37 -99.56
CA ALA A 216 -16.95 99.04 -100.98
C ALA A 216 -18.12 99.75 -101.69
N ARG A 217 -19.31 99.80 -101.08
CA ARG A 217 -20.45 100.58 -101.60
C ARG A 217 -20.14 102.07 -101.67
N SER A 218 -19.53 102.65 -100.64
CA SER A 218 -19.11 104.05 -100.64
C SER A 218 -18.08 104.35 -101.73
N VAL A 219 -17.14 103.44 -101.99
CA VAL A 219 -16.16 103.57 -103.09
C VAL A 219 -16.81 103.42 -104.46
N GLU A 220 -17.75 102.49 -104.64
CA GLU A 220 -18.51 102.33 -105.89
C GLU A 220 -19.37 103.58 -106.17
N GLN A 221 -19.96 104.16 -105.12
CA GLN A 221 -20.75 105.40 -105.19
C GLN A 221 -19.86 106.63 -105.49
N ALA A 222 -18.64 106.69 -104.94
CA ALA A 222 -17.65 107.70 -105.32
C ALA A 222 -17.21 107.53 -106.79
N ARG A 223 -17.04 106.29 -107.27
CA ARG A 223 -16.73 106.00 -108.68
C ARG A 223 -17.89 106.35 -109.62
N SER A 224 -19.15 106.12 -109.23
CA SER A 224 -20.29 106.53 -110.05
C SER A 224 -20.39 108.05 -110.15
N ASN A 225 -20.15 108.76 -109.05
CA ASN A 225 -20.15 110.23 -109.03
C ASN A 225 -19.04 110.83 -109.91
N LEU A 226 -17.86 110.18 -109.98
CA LEU A 226 -16.77 110.57 -110.88
C LEU A 226 -16.99 110.19 -112.35
N ARG A 227 -17.95 109.30 -112.66
CA ARG A 227 -18.35 108.94 -114.03
C ARG A 227 -19.53 109.76 -114.56
N SER A 228 -20.23 110.47 -113.68
CA SER A 228 -21.32 111.40 -114.03
C SER A 228 -20.89 112.88 -114.05
N SER A 229 -19.59 113.15 -113.96
CA SER A 229 -18.98 114.48 -114.03
C SER A 229 -17.87 114.49 -115.07
#